data_AF-A0A2W4QJK0-F1
#
_entry.id   AF-A0A2W4QJK0-F1
#
_cell.length_a   1.000
_cell.length_b   1.000
_cell.length_c   1.000
_cell.angle_alpha   90.00
_cell.angle_beta   90.00
_cell.angle_gamma   90.00
#
_symmetry.space_group_name_H-M   'P 1'
#
loop_
_entity.id
_entity.type
_entity.pdbx_description
1 polymer ?
#
loop_
_entity_poly.entity_id
_entity_poly.type
_entity_poly.pdbx_seq_one_letter_code
_entity_poly.pdbx_strand_id
1 'polypeptide(L)'
;MERRSGSRLPWLIAGGAVATAWLVWRRMQQPYYPSVALQAGLEMVSRRWRVLAIGPHPGDLELFAGGTLRLLSQGGSAVTVAVLSRGEGATDRANIGEIRSREAEQAAAILRAELVQLDLPDGRIRPGPELERALEDLWVR
;
A
#
# COMPACT_ATOMS: atom_id res chain seq x y z
N MET A 1 -51.43 -12.89 14.46
CA MET A 1 -50.01 -12.55 14.72
C MET A 1 -49.66 -11.32 13.90
N GLU A 2 -49.75 -10.15 14.51
CA GLU A 2 -49.50 -8.87 13.86
C GLU A 2 -47.97 -8.65 13.79
N ARG A 3 -47.40 -8.63 12.57
CA ARG A 3 -45.98 -8.31 12.39
C ARG A 3 -45.79 -6.83 12.74
N ARG A 4 -45.27 -6.54 13.93
CA ARG A 4 -44.77 -5.20 14.26
C ARG A 4 -43.64 -4.87 13.28
N SER A 5 -43.90 -3.96 12.35
CA SER A 5 -42.88 -3.32 11.52
C SER A 5 -41.86 -2.65 12.43
N GLY A 6 -40.69 -3.25 12.61
CA GLY A 6 -39.59 -2.65 13.37
C GLY A 6 -39.25 -1.25 12.85
N SER A 7 -38.98 -0.30 13.74
CA SER A 7 -38.63 1.07 13.38
C SER A 7 -37.41 1.08 12.45
N ARG A 8 -37.49 1.79 11.32
CA ARG A 8 -36.37 2.00 10.39
C ARG A 8 -35.35 3.02 10.90
N LEU A 9 -35.68 3.73 11.98
CA LEU A 9 -34.88 4.82 12.53
C LEU A 9 -33.42 4.42 12.87
N PRO A 10 -33.12 3.25 13.46
CA PRO A 10 -31.74 2.84 13.74
C PRO A 10 -30.91 2.66 12.46
N TRP A 11 -31.52 2.14 11.39
CA TRP A 11 -30.85 1.93 10.11
C TRP A 11 -30.59 3.25 9.37
N LEU A 12 -31.51 4.22 9.48
CA LEU A 12 -31.32 5.57 8.93
C LEU A 12 -30.19 6.31 9.66
N ILE A 13 -30.11 6.21 10.99
CA ILE A 13 -29.04 6.80 11.79
C ILE A 13 -27.69 6.16 11.44
N ALA A 14 -27.62 4.82 11.39
CA ALA A 14 -26.39 4.11 11.03
C ALA A 14 -25.92 4.45 9.60
N GLY A 15 -26.84 4.48 8.63
CA GLY A 15 -26.53 4.87 7.26
C GLY A 15 -26.01 6.30 7.15
N GLY A 16 -26.62 7.24 7.88
CA GLY A 16 -26.16 8.63 7.95
C GLY A 16 -24.75 8.78 8.55
N ALA A 17 -24.44 8.01 9.60
CA ALA A 17 -23.12 8.01 10.21
C ALA A 17 -22.04 7.48 9.26
N VAL A 18 -22.32 6.38 8.54
CA VAL A 18 -21.40 5.81 7.54
C VAL A 18 -21.16 6.79 6.39
N ALA A 19 -22.22 7.41 5.86
CA ALA A 19 -22.10 8.40 4.78
C ALA A 19 -21.27 9.62 5.22
N THR A 20 -21.46 10.10 6.45
CA THR A 20 -20.70 11.22 7.01
C THR A 20 -19.24 10.86 7.19
N ALA A 21 -18.94 9.70 7.78
CA ALA A 21 -17.56 9.21 7.94
C ALA A 21 -16.87 9.07 6.58
N TRP A 22 -17.56 8.52 5.57
CA TRP A 22 -17.04 8.42 4.21
C TRP A 22 -16.77 9.79 3.58
N LEU A 23 -17.67 10.77 3.73
CA LEU A 23 -17.47 12.13 3.22
C LEU A 23 -16.28 12.83 3.88
N VAL A 24 -16.16 12.72 5.20
CA VAL A 24 -15.04 13.28 5.96
C VAL A 24 -13.73 12.63 5.54
N TRP A 25 -13.69 11.30 5.51
CA TRP A 25 -12.51 10.56 5.06
C TRP A 25 -12.13 10.94 3.62
N ARG A 26 -13.08 10.94 2.69
CA ARG A 26 -12.86 11.36 1.30
C ARG A 26 -12.29 12.77 1.23
N ARG A 27 -12.79 13.71 2.05
CA ARG A 27 -12.29 15.09 2.13
C ARG A 27 -10.85 15.15 2.65
N MET A 28 -10.51 14.34 3.66
CA MET A 28 -9.16 14.23 4.21
C MET A 28 -8.15 13.66 3.18
N GLN A 29 -8.61 12.84 2.24
CA GLN A 29 -7.78 12.27 1.18
C GLN A 29 -7.57 13.20 -0.02
N GLN A 30 -8.25 14.37 -0.08
CA GLN A 30 -8.07 15.29 -1.20
C GLN A 30 -6.84 16.20 -1.00
N PRO A 31 -5.98 16.38 -2.00
CA PRO A 31 -4.93 17.38 -1.95
C PRO A 31 -5.53 18.78 -1.84
N TYR A 32 -4.85 19.67 -1.10
CA TYR A 32 -5.29 21.06 -0.91
C TYR A 32 -5.37 21.83 -2.24
N TYR A 33 -4.49 21.49 -3.20
CA TYR A 33 -4.50 22.02 -4.57
C TYR A 33 -4.67 20.88 -5.61
N PRO A 34 -5.92 20.51 -5.99
CA PRO A 34 -6.17 19.36 -6.85
C PRO A 34 -5.54 19.43 -8.24
N SER A 35 -5.54 20.59 -8.88
CA SER A 35 -4.95 20.77 -10.21
C SER A 35 -3.44 20.59 -10.20
N VAL A 36 -2.76 21.12 -9.18
CA VAL A 36 -1.31 20.99 -9.00
C VAL A 36 -0.94 19.53 -8.75
N ALA A 37 -1.69 18.83 -7.89
CA ALA A 37 -1.48 17.41 -7.63
C ALA A 37 -1.70 16.56 -8.89
N LEU A 38 -2.75 16.84 -9.67
CA LEU A 38 -3.01 16.14 -10.93
C LEU A 38 -1.88 16.37 -11.93
N GLN A 39 -1.43 17.61 -12.11
CA GLN A 39 -0.35 17.94 -13.03
C GLN A 39 0.96 17.23 -12.63
N ALA A 40 1.32 17.26 -11.34
CA ALA A 40 2.51 16.57 -10.85
C ALA A 40 2.42 15.04 -11.05
N GLY A 41 1.24 14.45 -10.82
CA GLY A 41 1.00 13.04 -11.09
C GLY A 41 1.14 12.67 -12.56
N LEU A 42 0.56 13.47 -13.46
CA LEU A 42 0.69 13.29 -14.91
C LEU A 42 2.14 13.43 -15.39
N GLU A 43 2.88 14.41 -14.88
CA GLU A 43 4.30 14.56 -15.17
C GLU A 43 5.09 13.33 -14.70
N MET A 44 4.86 12.88 -13.47
CA MET A 44 5.51 11.71 -12.89
C MET A 44 5.30 10.46 -13.75
N VAL A 45 4.07 10.15 -14.17
CA VAL A 45 3.78 8.91 -14.93
C VAL A 45 4.06 9.01 -16.43
N SER A 46 4.25 10.22 -16.97
CA SER A 46 4.54 10.42 -18.41
C SER A 46 6.02 10.27 -18.78
N ARG A 47 6.91 10.21 -17.78
CA ARG A 47 8.36 10.05 -17.97
C ARG A 47 8.81 8.67 -17.51
N ARG A 48 9.94 8.21 -18.03
CA ARG A 48 10.59 6.97 -17.57
C ARG A 48 11.53 7.27 -16.41
N TRP A 49 11.42 6.47 -15.37
CA TRP A 49 12.23 6.57 -14.15
C TRP A 49 12.89 5.24 -13.80
N ARG A 50 13.85 5.30 -12.88
CA ARG A 50 14.22 4.18 -12.01
C ARG A 50 13.55 4.45 -10.66
N VAL A 51 12.66 3.55 -10.25
CA VAL A 51 11.80 3.73 -9.08
C VAL A 51 12.14 2.66 -8.06
N LEU A 52 12.46 3.09 -6.84
CA LEU A 52 12.54 2.24 -5.67
C LEU A 52 11.40 2.59 -4.74
N ALA A 53 10.47 1.67 -4.53
CA ALA A 53 9.36 1.80 -3.60
C ALA A 53 9.61 0.90 -2.40
N ILE A 54 9.54 1.45 -1.18
CA ILE A 54 9.91 0.74 0.04
C ILE A 54 8.67 0.66 0.95
N GLY A 55 8.29 -0.55 1.33
CA GLY A 55 7.21 -0.82 2.28
C GLY A 55 7.70 -1.72 3.42
N PRO A 56 7.23 -1.55 4.66
CA PRO A 56 7.69 -2.39 5.76
C PRO A 56 7.21 -3.84 5.64
N HIS A 57 6.04 -4.10 5.06
CA HIS A 57 5.46 -5.44 4.92
C HIS A 57 4.86 -5.66 3.50
N PRO A 58 4.73 -6.93 3.07
CA PRO A 58 3.99 -7.26 1.84
C PRO A 58 2.54 -6.72 1.88
N GLY A 59 2.05 -6.09 0.81
CA GLY A 59 0.69 -5.53 0.77
C GLY A 59 0.62 -4.02 1.06
N ASP A 60 1.62 -3.44 1.74
CA ASP A 60 1.62 -1.99 2.03
C ASP A 60 1.71 -1.17 0.73
N LEU A 61 2.62 -1.54 -0.17
CA LEU A 61 2.83 -0.84 -1.43
C LEU A 61 1.62 -1.00 -2.37
N GLU A 62 0.99 -2.17 -2.37
CA GLU A 62 -0.21 -2.45 -3.13
C GLU A 62 -1.37 -1.57 -2.66
N LEU A 63 -1.55 -1.45 -1.34
CA LEU A 63 -2.62 -0.68 -0.72
C LEU A 63 -2.47 0.83 -0.97
N PHE A 64 -1.26 1.38 -0.82
CA PHE A 64 -1.05 2.82 -0.84
C PHE A 64 -0.59 3.37 -2.19
N ALA A 65 0.13 2.57 -3.00
CA ALA A 65 0.78 3.05 -4.21
C ALA A 65 0.64 2.12 -5.43
N GLY A 66 -0.08 0.99 -5.31
CA GLY A 66 -0.11 -0.04 -6.36
C GLY A 66 -0.55 0.48 -7.73
N GLY A 67 -1.57 1.35 -7.76
CA GLY A 67 -2.02 1.99 -9.01
C GLY A 67 -0.94 2.85 -9.65
N THR A 68 -0.25 3.66 -8.85
CA THR A 68 0.86 4.53 -9.30
C THR A 68 2.03 3.70 -9.82
N LEU A 69 2.45 2.68 -9.07
CA LEU A 69 3.56 1.80 -9.45
C LEU A 69 3.25 1.06 -10.76
N ARG A 70 2.01 0.61 -10.94
CA ARG A 70 1.55 -0.02 -12.17
C ARG A 70 1.57 0.95 -13.35
N LEU A 71 1.11 2.20 -13.17
CA LEU A 71 1.16 3.22 -14.23
C LEU A 71 2.60 3.53 -14.63
N LEU A 72 3.51 3.65 -13.66
CA LEU A 72 4.94 3.88 -13.90
C LEU A 72 5.56 2.72 -14.69
N SER A 73 5.28 1.47 -14.33
CA SER A 73 5.79 0.31 -15.05
C SER A 73 5.18 0.18 -16.45
N GLN A 74 3.89 0.52 -16.63
CA GLN A 74 3.27 0.60 -17.96
C GLN A 74 3.89 1.69 -18.84
N GLY A 75 4.28 2.82 -18.26
CA GLY A 75 5.03 3.90 -18.92
C GLY A 75 6.48 3.53 -19.28
N GLY A 76 6.94 2.34 -18.87
CA GLY A 76 8.28 1.83 -19.15
C GLY A 76 9.34 2.27 -18.14
N SER A 77 8.94 2.73 -16.95
CA SER A 77 9.87 2.91 -15.83
C SER A 77 10.36 1.55 -15.30
N ALA A 78 11.60 1.49 -14.87
CA ALA A 78 12.13 0.33 -14.14
C ALA A 78 11.71 0.46 -12.67
N VAL A 79 10.84 -0.42 -12.20
CA VAL A 79 10.27 -0.37 -10.85
C VAL A 79 10.81 -1.52 -10.01
N THR A 80 11.34 -1.18 -8.84
CA THR A 80 11.71 -2.12 -7.79
C THR A 80 10.82 -1.87 -6.58
N VAL A 81 10.18 -2.93 -6.08
CA VAL A 81 9.43 -2.93 -4.82
C VAL A 81 10.25 -3.67 -3.78
N ALA A 82 10.58 -2.98 -2.69
CA ALA A 82 11.33 -3.51 -1.57
C ALA A 82 10.42 -3.65 -0.35
N VAL A 83 10.30 -4.87 0.17
CA VAL A 83 9.61 -5.15 1.43
C VAL A 83 10.64 -5.45 2.53
N LEU A 84 10.54 -4.74 3.65
CA LEU A 84 11.56 -4.82 4.70
C LEU A 84 11.46 -6.13 5.49
N SER A 85 10.26 -6.60 5.79
CA SER A 85 9.99 -7.87 6.50
C SER A 85 9.14 -8.81 5.65
N ARG A 86 8.94 -10.05 6.13
CA ARG A 86 7.96 -10.98 5.54
C ARG A 86 6.54 -10.72 6.04
N GLY A 87 6.38 -9.81 7.00
CA GLY A 87 5.09 -9.55 7.62
C GLY A 87 4.59 -10.74 8.45
N GLU A 88 5.51 -11.50 9.03
CA GLU A 88 5.24 -12.74 9.77
C GLU A 88 4.53 -12.51 11.12
N GLY A 89 4.39 -11.27 11.58
CA GLY A 89 3.64 -10.87 12.77
C GLY A 89 2.18 -10.51 12.50
N ALA A 90 1.69 -10.64 11.26
CA ALA A 90 0.30 -10.26 10.92
C ALA A 90 -0.78 -11.15 11.54
N THR A 91 -0.47 -12.42 11.81
CA THR A 91 -1.40 -13.40 12.40
C THR A 91 -0.64 -14.61 12.93
N ASP A 92 -1.23 -15.34 13.87
CA ASP A 92 -0.67 -16.55 14.48
C ASP A 92 -0.72 -17.79 13.55
N ARG A 93 -1.11 -17.61 12.29
CA ARG A 93 -1.18 -18.68 11.31
C ARG A 93 0.21 -19.26 11.04
N ALA A 94 0.32 -20.59 11.08
CA ALA A 94 1.55 -21.28 10.70
C ALA A 94 2.02 -20.88 9.29
N ASN A 95 3.33 -20.68 9.14
CA ASN A 95 4.00 -20.32 7.89
C ASN A 95 3.55 -19.00 7.25
N ILE A 96 2.98 -18.08 8.04
CA ILE A 96 2.48 -16.80 7.53
C ILE A 96 3.53 -16.00 6.75
N GLY A 97 4.79 -15.97 7.20
CA GLY A 97 5.86 -15.28 6.48
C GLY A 97 6.10 -15.85 5.07
N GLU A 98 6.14 -17.18 4.92
CA GLU A 98 6.30 -17.82 3.61
C GLU A 98 5.11 -17.57 2.68
N ILE A 99 3.89 -17.61 3.23
CA ILE A 99 2.67 -17.32 2.49
C ILE A 99 2.73 -15.88 1.95
N ARG A 100 3.07 -14.92 2.82
CA ARG A 100 3.13 -13.50 2.45
C ARG A 100 4.29 -13.17 1.51
N SER A 101 5.43 -13.88 1.59
CA SER A 101 6.48 -13.76 0.58
C SER A 101 5.99 -14.19 -0.81
N ARG A 102 5.23 -15.29 -0.91
CA ARG A 102 4.63 -15.72 -2.19
C ARG A 102 3.57 -14.73 -2.68
N GLU A 103 2.78 -14.15 -1.78
CA GLU A 103 1.85 -13.08 -2.11
C GLU A 103 2.59 -11.84 -2.65
N ALA A 104 3.74 -11.48 -2.06
CA ALA A 104 4.56 -10.37 -2.53
C ALA A 104 5.14 -10.63 -3.93
N GLU A 105 5.61 -11.85 -4.21
CA GLU A 105 6.09 -12.27 -5.53
C GLU A 105 4.99 -12.13 -6.59
N GLN A 106 3.77 -12.58 -6.26
CA GLN A 106 2.61 -12.47 -7.14
C GLN A 106 2.23 -10.99 -7.38
N ALA A 107 2.24 -10.18 -6.33
CA ALA A 107 1.96 -8.75 -6.43
C ALA A 107 2.99 -8.02 -7.32
N ALA A 108 4.29 -8.29 -7.13
CA ALA A 108 5.36 -7.73 -7.94
C ALA A 108 5.21 -8.11 -9.43
N ALA A 109 4.82 -9.36 -9.73
CA ALA A 109 4.53 -9.80 -11.09
C ALA A 109 3.36 -9.02 -11.73
N ILE A 110 2.27 -8.78 -10.98
CA ILE A 110 1.14 -7.95 -11.42
C ILE A 110 1.57 -6.50 -11.69
N LEU A 111 2.40 -5.95 -10.79
CA LEU A 111 2.95 -4.61 -10.91
C LEU A 111 4.00 -4.48 -12.02
N ARG A 112 4.55 -5.59 -12.54
CA ARG A 112 5.72 -5.64 -13.43
C ARG A 112 6.94 -4.95 -12.80
N ALA A 113 7.18 -5.26 -11.54
CA ALA A 113 8.30 -4.75 -10.75
C ALA A 113 9.24 -5.88 -10.34
N GLU A 114 10.51 -5.55 -10.11
CA GLU A 114 11.43 -6.42 -9.36
C GLU A 114 11.03 -6.41 -7.88
N LEU A 115 11.01 -7.59 -7.24
CA LEU A 115 10.83 -7.70 -5.80
C LEU A 115 12.18 -7.84 -5.11
N VAL A 116 12.40 -7.06 -4.06
CA VAL A 116 13.46 -7.29 -3.07
C VAL A 116 12.83 -7.47 -1.70
N GLN A 117 13.16 -8.56 -1.02
CA GLN A 117 12.72 -8.84 0.34
C GLN A 117 13.95 -8.90 1.26
N LEU A 118 13.97 -8.07 2.31
CA LEU A 118 15.13 -7.93 3.20
C LEU A 118 15.11 -8.84 4.43
N ASP A 119 13.98 -9.48 4.73
CA ASP A 119 13.81 -10.42 5.85
C ASP A 119 14.14 -9.82 7.24
N LEU A 120 13.96 -8.51 7.42
CA LEU A 120 14.04 -7.87 8.74
C LEU A 120 12.87 -8.33 9.62
N PRO A 121 13.07 -8.41 10.95
CA PRO A 121 12.05 -8.94 11.86
C PRO A 121 10.82 -8.04 11.94
N ASP A 122 9.66 -8.59 11.60
CA ASP A 122 8.38 -7.88 11.66
C ASP A 122 8.09 -7.36 13.09
N GLY A 123 7.57 -6.14 13.18
CA GLY A 123 7.33 -5.40 14.43
C GLY A 123 8.58 -4.97 15.20
N ARG A 124 9.79 -5.32 14.73
CA ARG A 124 11.06 -5.01 15.41
C ARG A 124 12.06 -4.25 14.54
N ILE A 125 11.66 -3.76 13.37
CA ILE A 125 12.47 -2.84 12.57
C ILE A 125 12.71 -1.54 13.37
N ARG A 126 13.98 -1.17 13.56
CA ARG A 126 14.38 0.04 14.27
C ARG A 126 15.36 0.86 13.43
N PRO A 127 15.33 2.20 13.53
CA PRO A 127 16.41 3.04 13.02
C PRO A 127 17.74 2.62 13.63
N GLY A 128 18.77 2.55 12.80
CA GLY A 128 20.12 2.21 13.21
C GLY A 128 20.96 1.65 12.06
N PRO A 129 22.23 1.33 12.33
CA PRO A 129 23.20 1.04 11.28
C PRO A 129 22.85 -0.16 10.38
N GLU A 130 22.09 -1.13 10.90
CA GLU A 130 21.65 -2.29 10.11
C GLU A 130 20.62 -1.89 9.05
N LEU A 131 19.58 -1.16 9.44
CA LEU A 131 18.57 -0.66 8.50
C LEU A 131 19.20 0.33 7.51
N GLU A 132 20.06 1.24 8.00
CA GLU A 132 20.75 2.22 7.15
C GLU A 132 21.55 1.53 6.04
N ARG A 133 22.38 0.53 6.37
CA ARG A 133 23.13 -0.24 5.36
C ARG A 133 22.22 -0.95 4.37
N ALA A 134 21.15 -1.59 4.85
CA ALA A 134 20.24 -2.30 3.96
C ALA A 134 19.52 -1.35 2.99
N LEU A 135 19.21 -0.12 3.42
CA LEU A 135 18.64 0.91 2.56
C LEU A 135 19.66 1.50 1.59
N GLU A 136 20.92 1.66 2.00
CA GLU A 136 22.02 2.07 1.11
C GLU A 136 22.25 1.04 -0.01
N ASP A 137 22.30 -0.26 0.34
CA ASP A 137 22.46 -1.34 -0.62
C ASP A 137 21.29 -1.40 -1.62
N LEU A 138 20.06 -1.13 -1.16
CA LEU A 138 18.89 -0.99 -2.03
C LEU A 138 18.99 0.21 -2.97
N TRP A 139 19.49 1.34 -2.48
CA TRP A 139 19.56 2.59 -3.25
C TRP A 139 20.59 2.53 -4.38
N VAL A 140 21.70 1.83 -4.17
CA VAL A 140 22.79 1.75 -5.15
C VAL A 140 22.52 0.75 -6.29
N ARG A 141 21.56 -0.17 -6.11
CA ARG A 141 21.10 -1.10 -7.15
C ARG A 141 20.59 -0.37 -8.40
#